data_AF-A0A9K3N814-F1
#
_entry.id   AF-A0A9K3N814-F1
#
_cell.length_a   1.000
_cell.length_b   1.000
_cell.length_c   1.000
_cell.angle_alpha   90.00
_cell.angle_beta   90.00
_cell.angle_gamma   90.00
#
_symmetry.space_group_name_H-M   'P 1'
#
loop_
_entity.id
_entity.type
_entity.pdbx_description
1 polymer ?
#
loop_
_entity_poly.entity_id
_entity_poly.type
_entity_poly.pdbx_seq_one_letter_code
_entity_poly.pdbx_strand_id
1 'polypeptide(L)'
;MQWLVQGCQSGDSLVFYYSGHGSQQRDPTGDEVDGYDETLCPMDFKTKGMIIDDEINATIVKPIPHGVKLHAIIDACHSGTMLDLSFLCRMDRNGRYKWEDHNPPMGHFKGTNGGEVICFSGCDDHQSSADTTCLSKVTSTGAMTYAFIEAIEMGHAKTYGDILTSMRTTIRKIESGGAHSSLLGMLFTRGRHGGGWKQEPQLTASEPFDVFTKRFSL
;
A
#
# COMPACT_ATOMS: atom_id res chain seq x y z
N MET A 1 -11.22 -9.89 9.18
CA MET A 1 -11.24 -8.42 8.96
C MET A 1 -12.60 -7.78 9.25
N GLN A 2 -13.72 -8.51 9.11
CA GLN A 2 -15.10 -8.02 9.28
C GLN A 2 -15.36 -7.14 10.52
N TRP A 3 -14.76 -7.46 11.68
CA TRP A 3 -14.90 -6.67 12.91
C TRP A 3 -14.56 -5.18 12.71
N LEU A 4 -13.55 -4.86 11.89
CA LEU A 4 -13.10 -3.49 11.64
C LEU A 4 -14.21 -2.61 11.05
N VAL A 5 -15.07 -3.19 10.21
CA VAL A 5 -16.12 -2.48 9.49
C VAL A 5 -17.52 -2.73 10.05
N GLN A 6 -17.61 -3.45 11.17
CA GLN A 6 -18.88 -3.85 11.73
C GLN A 6 -19.51 -2.68 12.49
N GLY A 7 -20.64 -2.18 11.97
CA GLY A 7 -21.44 -1.16 12.66
C GLY A 7 -20.93 0.27 12.51
N CYS A 8 -20.05 0.54 11.55
CA CYS A 8 -19.53 1.89 11.29
C CYS A 8 -20.66 2.88 10.99
N GLN A 9 -20.49 4.10 11.47
CA GLN A 9 -21.41 5.21 11.30
C GLN A 9 -20.69 6.41 10.69
N SER A 10 -21.46 7.28 10.04
CA SER A 10 -20.93 8.52 9.46
C SER A 10 -20.13 9.32 10.49
N GLY A 11 -18.89 9.68 10.17
CA GLY A 11 -17.94 10.33 11.07
C GLY A 11 -16.85 9.39 11.62
N ASP A 12 -17.02 8.06 11.50
CA ASP A 12 -15.99 7.11 11.92
C ASP A 12 -14.75 7.17 11.03
N SER A 13 -13.59 6.99 11.67
CA SER A 13 -12.28 6.90 11.02
C SER A 13 -11.63 5.57 11.43
N LEU A 14 -11.34 4.75 10.42
CA LEU A 14 -10.85 3.39 10.57
C LEU A 14 -9.41 3.31 10.06
N VAL A 15 -8.60 2.47 10.71
CA VAL A 15 -7.24 2.19 10.27
C VAL A 15 -7.05 0.69 10.12
N PHE A 16 -6.56 0.28 8.95
CA PHE A 16 -6.08 -1.08 8.68
C PHE A 16 -4.57 -1.03 8.44
N TYR A 17 -3.79 -1.74 9.25
CA TYR A 17 -2.35 -1.84 9.08
C TYR A 17 -1.97 -3.30 8.88
N TYR A 18 -1.16 -3.57 7.87
CA TYR A 18 -0.56 -4.87 7.63
C TYR A 18 0.93 -4.72 7.35
N SER A 19 1.75 -5.53 8.00
CA SER A 19 3.14 -5.74 7.63
C SER A 19 3.47 -7.21 7.67
N GLY A 20 4.03 -7.71 6.57
CA GLY A 20 4.25 -9.14 6.40
C GLY A 20 4.59 -9.50 4.97
N HIS A 21 4.34 -10.75 4.60
CA HIS A 21 4.57 -11.22 3.24
C HIS A 21 3.36 -10.94 2.37
N GLY A 22 3.62 -10.34 1.21
CA GLY A 22 2.70 -10.30 0.09
C GLY A 22 3.16 -11.25 -1.01
N SER A 23 2.22 -11.75 -1.81
CA SER A 23 2.49 -12.57 -2.99
C SER A 23 1.45 -12.32 -4.06
N GLN A 24 1.62 -12.93 -5.23
CA GLN A 24 0.68 -12.86 -6.34
C GLN A 24 0.19 -14.26 -6.70
N GLN A 25 -1.05 -14.37 -7.14
CA GLN A 25 -1.59 -15.56 -7.79
C GLN A 25 -2.24 -15.19 -9.12
N ARG A 26 -2.43 -16.15 -10.03
CA ARG A 26 -3.11 -15.86 -11.30
C ARG A 26 -4.57 -15.50 -11.03
N ASP A 27 -5.00 -14.37 -11.57
CA ASP A 27 -6.40 -13.93 -11.56
C ASP A 27 -7.19 -14.76 -12.58
N PRO A 28 -8.13 -15.62 -12.13
CA PRO A 28 -8.97 -16.41 -13.02
C PRO A 28 -10.18 -15.62 -13.55
N THR A 29 -10.52 -14.48 -12.94
CA THR A 29 -11.67 -13.65 -13.28
C THR A 29 -11.34 -12.61 -14.36
N GLY A 30 -10.07 -12.20 -14.44
CA GLY A 30 -9.56 -11.25 -15.43
C GLY A 30 -9.97 -9.81 -15.14
N ASP A 31 -10.16 -9.47 -13.87
CA ASP A 31 -10.50 -8.14 -13.39
C ASP A 31 -9.27 -7.34 -12.91
N GLU A 32 -8.09 -7.94 -12.96
CA GLU A 32 -6.80 -7.27 -12.81
C GLU A 32 -6.11 -6.95 -14.15
N VAL A 33 -5.50 -5.77 -14.23
CA VAL A 33 -4.89 -5.27 -15.49
C VAL A 33 -3.65 -6.08 -15.89
N ASP A 34 -2.90 -6.58 -14.91
CA ASP A 34 -1.72 -7.42 -15.14
C ASP A 34 -2.03 -8.93 -15.13
N GLY A 35 -3.27 -9.30 -14.78
CA GLY A 35 -3.76 -10.68 -14.73
C GLY A 35 -3.33 -11.46 -13.48
N TYR A 36 -2.99 -10.77 -12.39
CA TYR A 36 -2.62 -11.40 -11.12
C TYR A 36 -3.35 -10.75 -9.93
N ASP A 37 -3.95 -11.56 -9.07
CA ASP A 37 -4.46 -11.11 -7.77
C ASP A 37 -3.28 -10.92 -6.81
N GLU A 38 -3.29 -9.80 -6.10
CA GLU A 38 -2.42 -9.58 -4.95
C GLU A 38 -2.93 -10.31 -3.72
N THR A 39 -1.99 -10.76 -2.89
CA THR A 39 -2.33 -11.59 -1.74
C THR A 39 -1.55 -11.22 -0.49
N LEU A 40 -2.24 -11.26 0.65
CA LEU A 40 -1.62 -11.30 1.96
C LEU A 40 -1.35 -12.75 2.35
N CYS A 41 -0.19 -13.01 2.97
CA CYS A 41 0.17 -14.34 3.45
C CYS A 41 0.00 -14.45 4.98
N PRO A 42 -1.08 -15.07 5.49
CA PRO A 42 -1.21 -15.41 6.91
C PRO A 42 -0.12 -16.38 7.36
N MET A 43 0.05 -16.53 8.68
CA MET A 43 1.05 -17.45 9.24
C MET A 43 0.86 -18.90 8.78
N ASP A 44 -0.39 -19.32 8.57
CA ASP A 44 -0.80 -20.66 8.17
C ASP A 44 -1.13 -20.77 6.68
N PHE A 45 -0.64 -19.84 5.84
CA PHE A 45 -0.95 -19.80 4.40
C PHE A 45 -0.64 -21.12 3.66
N LYS A 46 0.35 -21.89 4.13
CA LYS A 46 0.72 -23.19 3.54
C LYS A 46 -0.38 -24.24 3.66
N THR A 47 -1.25 -24.13 4.67
CA THR A 47 -2.34 -25.09 4.92
C THR A 47 -3.73 -24.49 4.71
N LYS A 48 -3.87 -23.16 4.85
CA LYS A 48 -5.14 -22.44 4.70
C LYS A 48 -5.27 -21.58 3.45
N GLY A 49 -4.18 -21.39 2.72
CA GLY A 49 -4.14 -20.50 1.56
C GLY A 49 -3.82 -19.06 1.94
N MET A 50 -3.62 -18.24 0.91
CA MET A 50 -3.39 -16.80 1.02
C MET A 50 -4.74 -16.07 1.02
N ILE A 51 -4.77 -14.80 1.43
CA ILE A 51 -5.97 -13.95 1.37
C ILE A 51 -5.81 -13.04 0.15
N ILE A 52 -6.70 -13.16 -0.82
CA ILE A 52 -6.68 -12.38 -2.06
C ILE A 52 -7.25 -10.98 -1.83
N ASP A 53 -6.76 -9.99 -2.56
CA ASP A 53 -7.25 -8.60 -2.62
C ASP A 53 -8.76 -8.49 -2.84
N ASP A 54 -9.32 -9.35 -3.69
CA ASP A 54 -10.75 -9.46 -3.95
C ASP A 54 -11.56 -9.73 -2.65
N GLU A 55 -11.05 -10.62 -1.78
CA GLU A 55 -11.63 -10.94 -0.47
C GLU A 55 -11.43 -9.77 0.52
N ILE A 56 -10.27 -9.10 0.46
CA ILE A 56 -9.97 -7.92 1.26
C ILE A 56 -10.95 -6.80 0.90
N ASN A 57 -11.11 -6.49 -0.38
CA ASN A 57 -12.03 -5.47 -0.89
C ASN A 57 -13.46 -5.76 -0.45
N ALA A 58 -13.95 -6.97 -0.72
CA ALA A 58 -15.29 -7.39 -0.33
C ALA A 58 -15.53 -7.27 1.18
N THR A 59 -14.49 -7.49 2.00
CA THR A 59 -14.59 -7.49 3.46
C THR A 59 -14.47 -6.10 4.09
N ILE A 60 -13.58 -5.23 3.59
CA ILE A 60 -13.28 -3.94 4.26
C ILE A 60 -13.36 -2.69 3.38
N VAL A 61 -13.52 -2.80 2.06
CA VAL A 61 -13.63 -1.65 1.15
C VAL A 61 -15.08 -1.45 0.74
N LYS A 62 -15.68 -2.47 0.11
CA LYS A 62 -17.06 -2.44 -0.38
C LYS A 62 -18.07 -2.07 0.71
N PRO A 63 -17.95 -2.53 1.97
CA PRO A 63 -18.94 -2.21 3.00
C PRO A 63 -18.89 -0.77 3.53
N ILE A 64 -17.83 0.01 3.26
CA ILE A 64 -17.63 1.33 3.88
C ILE A 64 -18.75 2.31 3.45
N PRO A 65 -19.60 2.76 4.38
CA PRO A 65 -20.75 3.61 4.05
C PRO A 65 -20.37 5.09 3.97
N HIS A 66 -21.27 5.89 3.41
CA HIS A 66 -21.11 7.34 3.29
C HIS A 66 -20.70 8.04 4.59
N GLY A 67 -19.62 8.82 4.50
CA GLY A 67 -19.06 9.59 5.62
C GLY A 67 -18.18 8.80 6.58
N VAL A 68 -17.93 7.51 6.32
CA VAL A 68 -16.86 6.74 6.98
C VAL A 68 -15.58 6.84 6.15
N LYS A 69 -14.44 6.92 6.83
CA LYS A 69 -13.12 6.89 6.20
C LYS A 69 -12.32 5.69 6.68
N LEU A 70 -11.70 4.96 5.76
CA LEU A 70 -10.74 3.91 6.05
C LEU A 70 -9.37 4.28 5.46
N HIS A 71 -8.36 4.34 6.32
CA HIS A 71 -6.97 4.37 5.91
C HIS A 71 -6.35 3.00 6.01
N ALA A 72 -5.80 2.50 4.91
CA ALA A 72 -4.97 1.33 4.90
C ALA A 72 -3.48 1.71 4.81
N ILE A 73 -2.62 0.99 5.54
CA ILE A 73 -1.17 1.10 5.46
C ILE A 73 -0.62 -0.31 5.31
N ILE A 74 -0.08 -0.61 4.13
CA ILE A 74 0.39 -1.95 3.77
C ILE A 74 1.90 -1.93 3.53
N ASP A 75 2.63 -2.69 4.33
CA ASP A 75 4.07 -2.89 4.21
C ASP A 75 4.35 -4.36 3.83
N ALA A 76 4.14 -4.63 2.54
CA ALA A 76 4.31 -5.95 1.93
C ALA A 76 4.76 -5.81 0.46
N CYS A 77 5.43 -6.84 -0.06
CA CYS A 77 5.76 -6.93 -1.49
C CYS A 77 4.49 -7.01 -2.35
N HIS A 78 4.55 -6.51 -3.58
CA HIS A 78 3.42 -6.47 -4.52
C HIS A 78 2.14 -5.78 -3.97
N SER A 79 2.26 -4.87 -2.99
CA SER A 79 1.06 -4.32 -2.31
C SER A 79 0.39 -3.13 -2.99
N GLY A 80 0.75 -2.82 -4.24
CA GLY A 80 0.28 -1.63 -4.95
C GLY A 80 -1.23 -1.57 -5.11
N THR A 81 -1.85 -2.72 -5.35
CA THR A 81 -3.29 -2.90 -5.59
C THR A 81 -3.99 -3.75 -4.53
N MET A 82 -3.35 -4.04 -3.37
CA MET A 82 -3.81 -4.99 -2.31
C MET A 82 -5.25 -4.79 -1.76
N LEU A 83 -5.93 -3.70 -2.08
CA LEU A 83 -7.32 -3.42 -1.69
C LEU A 83 -8.27 -3.26 -2.88
N ASP A 84 -7.81 -3.51 -4.10
CA ASP A 84 -8.55 -3.30 -5.35
C ASP A 84 -9.21 -1.93 -5.41
N LEU A 85 -8.43 -0.88 -5.17
CA LEU A 85 -8.94 0.48 -5.25
C LEU A 85 -8.86 0.99 -6.69
N SER A 86 -9.94 1.60 -7.16
CA SER A 86 -10.12 2.06 -8.54
C SER A 86 -9.06 3.05 -9.03
N PHE A 87 -8.37 3.77 -8.15
CA PHE A 87 -7.44 4.82 -8.55
C PHE A 87 -6.06 4.64 -7.92
N LEU A 88 -5.03 4.65 -8.76
CA LEU A 88 -3.63 4.62 -8.36
C LEU A 88 -2.97 5.97 -8.60
N CYS A 89 -2.37 6.54 -7.57
CA CYS A 89 -1.62 7.77 -7.66
C CYS A 89 -0.14 7.48 -7.91
N ARG A 90 0.36 7.85 -9.10
CA ARG A 90 1.77 7.74 -9.46
C ARG A 90 2.40 9.11 -9.66
N MET A 91 3.69 9.22 -9.35
CA MET A 91 4.45 10.42 -9.68
C MET A 91 4.93 10.33 -11.14
N ASP A 92 4.57 11.34 -11.94
CA ASP A 92 5.04 11.46 -13.32
C ASP A 92 6.54 11.84 -13.39
N ARG A 93 7.11 11.78 -14.60
CA ARG A 93 8.52 12.15 -14.84
C ARG A 93 8.87 13.59 -14.45
N ASN A 94 7.88 14.46 -14.29
CA ASN A 94 8.07 15.86 -13.89
C ASN A 94 7.95 16.05 -12.37
N GLY A 95 7.82 14.97 -11.61
CA GLY A 95 7.68 15.04 -10.16
C GLY A 95 6.27 15.37 -9.67
N ARG A 96 5.24 15.21 -10.51
CA ARG A 96 3.85 15.52 -10.14
C ARG A 96 3.04 14.24 -9.93
N TYR A 97 2.32 14.17 -8.83
CA TYR A 97 1.36 13.10 -8.56
C TYR A 97 0.15 13.21 -9.48
N LYS A 98 -0.23 12.10 -10.11
CA LYS A 98 -1.38 11.96 -10.99
C LYS A 98 -2.12 10.67 -10.67
N TRP A 99 -3.44 10.72 -10.76
CA TRP A 99 -4.29 9.54 -10.65
C TRP A 99 -4.41 8.85 -12.00
N GLU A 100 -4.26 7.54 -11.97
CA GLU A 100 -4.52 6.60 -13.06
C GLU A 100 -5.80 5.83 -12.68
N ASP A 101 -6.70 5.66 -13.66
CA ASP A 101 -7.90 4.83 -13.52
C ASP A 101 -7.53 3.36 -13.76
N HIS A 102 -7.74 2.54 -12.74
CA HIS A 102 -7.41 1.11 -12.71
C HIS A 102 -8.69 0.26 -12.67
N ASN A 103 -9.87 0.82 -12.97
CA ASN A 103 -11.08 0.03 -13.08
C ASN A 103 -10.99 -0.98 -14.25
N PRO A 104 -11.42 -2.23 -14.04
CA PRO A 104 -11.39 -3.23 -15.10
C PRO A 104 -12.34 -2.86 -16.25
N PRO A 105 -11.96 -3.12 -17.52
CA PRO A 105 -12.80 -2.85 -18.69
C PRO A 105 -14.16 -3.56 -18.63
N MET A 106 -14.25 -4.68 -17.92
CA MET A 106 -15.46 -5.50 -17.80
C MET A 106 -16.44 -4.99 -16.73
N GLY A 107 -16.13 -3.90 -16.03
CA GLY A 107 -17.08 -3.22 -15.13
C GLY A 107 -17.32 -3.94 -13.80
N HIS A 108 -16.37 -4.75 -13.33
CA HIS A 108 -16.40 -5.28 -11.97
C HIS A 108 -16.32 -4.11 -10.97
N PHE A 109 -17.29 -4.03 -10.07
CA PHE A 109 -17.39 -2.91 -9.12
C PHE A 109 -16.38 -3.10 -7.98
N LYS A 110 -15.34 -2.28 -7.99
CA LYS A 110 -14.24 -2.22 -7.01
C LYS A 110 -14.39 -1.05 -5.99
N GLY A 111 -15.52 -0.34 -6.04
CA GLY A 111 -15.78 0.85 -5.23
C GLY A 111 -16.32 0.56 -3.81
N THR A 112 -16.63 1.65 -3.10
CA THR A 112 -17.16 1.61 -1.72
C THR A 112 -18.68 1.80 -1.71
N ASN A 113 -19.34 1.63 -0.57
CA ASN A 113 -20.74 1.99 -0.36
C ASN A 113 -20.91 3.50 -0.02
N GLY A 114 -20.15 4.35 -0.70
CA GLY A 114 -20.18 5.81 -0.60
C GLY A 114 -19.20 6.41 0.42
N GLY A 115 -18.47 5.60 1.17
CA GLY A 115 -17.40 6.09 2.04
C GLY A 115 -16.06 6.25 1.32
N GLU A 116 -15.05 6.71 2.06
CA GLU A 116 -13.72 6.99 1.52
C GLU A 116 -12.70 5.94 1.98
N VAL A 117 -11.98 5.34 1.03
CA VAL A 117 -10.89 4.41 1.33
C VAL A 117 -9.61 4.93 0.67
N ILE A 118 -8.54 5.02 1.45
CA ILE A 118 -7.23 5.48 0.98
C ILE A 118 -6.15 4.54 1.51
N CYS A 119 -5.25 4.07 0.66
CA CYS A 119 -4.19 3.15 1.03
C CYS A 119 -2.81 3.72 0.73
N PHE A 120 -1.91 3.63 1.71
CA PHE A 120 -0.47 3.78 1.50
C PHE A 120 0.17 2.40 1.40
N SER A 121 0.94 2.15 0.36
CA SER A 121 1.64 0.88 0.15
C SER A 121 3.06 1.08 -0.38
N GLY A 122 3.87 0.01 -0.34
CA GLY A 122 5.21 -0.02 -0.90
C GLY A 122 5.27 -0.96 -2.11
N CYS A 123 5.78 -0.47 -3.24
CA CYS A 123 5.98 -1.29 -4.44
C CYS A 123 7.45 -1.26 -4.86
N ASP A 124 7.90 -2.34 -5.49
CA ASP A 124 9.20 -2.43 -6.16
C ASP A 124 8.98 -2.64 -7.66
N ASP A 125 9.61 -1.81 -8.48
CA ASP A 125 9.37 -1.70 -9.93
C ASP A 125 9.76 -2.96 -10.74
N HIS A 126 10.28 -4.03 -10.13
CA HIS A 126 10.88 -5.17 -10.84
C HIS A 126 10.54 -6.58 -10.31
N GLN A 127 9.51 -6.77 -9.50
CA GLN A 127 9.18 -8.12 -9.05
C GLN A 127 8.53 -8.93 -10.19
N SER A 128 9.35 -9.73 -10.87
CA SER A 128 8.88 -10.79 -11.75
C SER A 128 8.57 -12.03 -10.91
N SER A 129 7.41 -12.64 -11.14
CA SER A 129 6.85 -13.75 -10.34
C SER A 129 7.74 -15.00 -10.22
N ALA A 130 8.82 -15.10 -10.99
CA ALA A 130 9.79 -16.19 -10.94
C ALA A 130 10.74 -16.11 -9.73
N ASP A 131 10.96 -14.93 -9.16
CA ASP A 131 11.96 -14.70 -8.12
C ASP A 131 11.45 -14.96 -6.68
N THR A 132 10.15 -15.23 -6.50
CA THR A 132 9.48 -15.43 -5.21
C THR A 132 10.06 -16.59 -4.39
N THR A 133 10.67 -17.59 -5.05
CA THR A 133 11.28 -18.75 -4.35
C THR A 133 12.64 -18.43 -3.72
N CYS A 134 13.35 -17.41 -4.21
CA CYS A 134 14.68 -17.02 -3.72
C CYS A 134 14.68 -15.78 -2.81
N LEU A 135 13.61 -14.99 -2.80
CA LEU A 135 13.49 -13.72 -2.03
C LEU A 135 13.09 -13.86 -0.56
N SER A 136 12.85 -15.07 -0.06
CA SER A 136 12.47 -15.34 1.34
C SER A 136 13.51 -14.97 2.40
N LYS A 137 14.68 -14.42 2.03
CA LYS A 137 15.80 -14.15 2.94
C LYS A 137 16.12 -12.69 3.22
N VAL A 138 15.65 -11.72 2.44
CA VAL A 138 15.92 -10.29 2.68
C VAL A 138 14.75 -9.44 2.18
N THR A 139 13.61 -9.48 2.87
CA THR A 139 12.60 -8.44 2.65
C THR A 139 13.01 -7.19 3.43
N SER A 140 13.12 -6.06 2.74
CA SER A 140 13.18 -4.71 3.34
C SER A 140 11.81 -4.29 3.90
N THR A 141 11.04 -5.23 4.44
CA THR A 141 9.78 -5.02 5.17
C THR A 141 10.05 -4.08 6.32
N GLY A 142 9.33 -2.96 6.38
CA GLY A 142 9.47 -1.94 7.41
C GLY A 142 9.97 -0.58 6.91
N ALA A 143 10.56 -0.49 5.71
CA ALA A 143 11.00 0.80 5.17
C ALA A 143 9.81 1.74 4.91
N MET A 144 8.71 1.19 4.41
CA MET A 144 7.45 1.90 4.18
C MET A 144 6.85 2.36 5.52
N THR A 145 6.67 1.44 6.47
CA THR A 145 6.18 1.76 7.82
C THR A 145 7.02 2.85 8.48
N TYR A 146 8.34 2.69 8.46
CA TYR A 146 9.28 3.66 9.03
C TYR A 146 9.14 5.04 8.38
N ALA A 147 9.12 5.10 7.05
CA ALA A 147 9.02 6.36 6.32
C ALA A 147 7.70 7.09 6.58
N PHE A 148 6.59 6.34 6.73
CA PHE A 148 5.29 6.90 7.08
C PHE A 148 5.26 7.48 8.50
N ILE A 149 5.77 6.72 9.48
CA ILE A 149 5.89 7.19 10.87
C ILE A 149 6.79 8.42 10.93
N GLU A 150 7.95 8.39 10.27
CA GLU A 150 8.88 9.52 10.22
C GLU A 150 8.21 10.78 9.64
N ALA A 151 7.43 10.64 8.57
CA ALA A 151 6.69 11.76 7.97
C ALA A 151 5.67 12.38 8.96
N ILE A 152 4.98 11.57 9.75
CA ILE A 152 4.05 12.04 10.76
C ILE A 152 4.78 12.73 11.90
N GLU A 153 5.79 12.08 12.48
CA GLU A 153 6.54 12.59 13.64
C GLU A 153 7.31 13.88 13.35
N MET A 154 7.79 14.05 12.11
CA MET A 154 8.45 15.28 11.66
C MET A 154 7.47 16.41 11.28
N GLY A 155 6.15 16.19 11.43
CA GLY A 155 5.13 17.19 11.10
C GLY A 155 4.93 17.41 9.60
N HIS A 156 5.30 16.42 8.77
CA HIS A 156 5.08 16.41 7.33
C HIS A 156 3.71 15.83 6.94
N ALA A 157 2.87 15.46 7.92
CA ALA A 157 1.51 14.97 7.70
C ALA A 157 0.45 16.08 7.50
N LYS A 158 0.77 17.13 6.75
CA LYS A 158 -0.17 18.22 6.45
C LYS A 158 -1.16 17.83 5.35
N THR A 159 -0.68 17.20 4.30
CA THR A 159 -1.45 16.73 3.14
C THR A 159 -0.93 15.35 2.71
N TYR A 160 -1.68 14.64 1.89
CA TYR A 160 -1.24 13.33 1.38
C TYR A 160 0.02 13.46 0.51
N GLY A 161 0.11 14.54 -0.28
CA GLY A 161 1.29 14.84 -1.10
C GLY A 161 2.53 15.15 -0.27
N ASP A 162 2.37 15.84 0.86
CA ASP A 162 3.48 16.09 1.80
C ASP A 162 4.01 14.79 2.41
N ILE A 163 3.10 13.89 2.80
CA ILE A 163 3.44 12.56 3.33
C ILE A 163 4.21 11.75 2.28
N LEU A 164 3.67 11.64 1.06
CA LEU A 164 4.32 10.88 -0.01
C LEU A 164 5.70 11.44 -0.38
N THR A 165 5.84 12.77 -0.40
CA THR A 165 7.12 13.44 -0.68
C THR A 165 8.14 13.15 0.42
N SER A 166 7.72 13.23 1.69
CA SER A 166 8.55 12.91 2.85
C SER A 166 8.99 11.46 2.82
N MET A 167 8.04 10.54 2.64
CA MET A 167 8.31 9.10 2.62
C MET A 167 9.31 8.73 1.51
N ARG A 168 9.11 9.25 0.30
CA ARG A 168 10.03 9.02 -0.83
C ARG A 168 11.42 9.54 -0.52
N THR A 169 11.52 10.69 0.14
CA THR A 169 12.80 11.27 0.55
C THR A 169 13.51 10.39 1.58
N THR A 170 12.78 9.90 2.57
CA THR A 170 13.29 9.01 3.61
C THR A 170 13.76 7.66 3.02
N ILE A 171 12.95 7.02 2.17
CA ILE A 171 13.31 5.75 1.52
C ILE A 171 14.56 5.91 0.66
N ARG A 172 14.65 6.97 -0.16
CA ARG A 172 15.85 7.24 -0.98
C ARG A 172 17.11 7.48 -0.14
N LYS A 173 16.99 8.12 1.02
CA LYS A 173 18.12 8.31 1.95
C LYS A 173 18.62 6.96 2.48
N ILE A 174 17.70 6.10 2.92
CA ILE A 174 18.00 4.74 3.38
C ILE A 174 18.71 3.95 2.26
N GLU A 175 18.19 4.02 1.04
CA GLU A 175 18.76 3.35 -0.14
C GLU A 175 20.15 3.87 -0.53
N SER A 176 20.41 5.17 -0.38
CA SER A 176 21.72 5.77 -0.69
C SER A 176 22.81 5.46 0.36
N GLY A 177 22.46 4.78 1.46
CA GLY A 177 23.40 4.53 2.57
C GLY A 177 23.75 5.79 3.36
N GLY A 178 22.90 6.82 3.30
CA GLY A 178 23.06 8.03 4.08
C GLY A 178 22.91 7.71 5.57
N ALA A 179 23.98 7.90 6.34
CA ALA A 179 24.01 7.65 7.78
C ALA A 179 22.92 8.45 8.50
N HIS A 180 22.02 7.77 9.22
CA HIS A 180 21.12 8.39 10.19
C HIS A 180 21.22 7.73 11.57
N SER A 181 21.10 8.59 12.57
CA SER A 181 21.41 8.45 14.00
C SER A 181 20.45 7.56 14.82
N SER A 182 19.49 6.88 14.19
CA SER A 182 18.52 6.04 14.88
C SER A 182 18.87 4.56 14.78
N LEU A 183 18.66 3.81 15.86
CA LEU A 183 18.86 2.35 15.92
C LEU A 183 18.05 1.60 14.85
N LEU A 184 16.89 2.12 14.47
CA LEU A 184 16.04 1.53 13.43
C LEU A 184 16.65 1.66 12.04
N GLY A 185 17.18 2.84 11.68
CA GLY A 185 17.86 3.03 10.38
C GLY A 185 19.10 2.13 10.21
N MET A 186 19.80 1.83 11.31
CA MET A 186 20.91 0.87 11.31
C MET A 186 20.46 -0.59 11.13
N LEU A 187 19.25 -0.96 11.58
CA LEU A 187 18.73 -2.33 11.37
C LEU A 187 18.47 -2.61 9.89
N PHE A 188 17.92 -1.65 9.16
CA PHE A 188 17.59 -1.80 7.74
C PHE A 188 18.83 -1.87 6.81
N THR A 189 19.97 -1.31 7.24
CA THR A 189 21.19 -1.25 6.41
C THR A 189 22.09 -2.49 6.51
N ARG A 190 21.87 -3.37 7.51
CA ARG A 190 22.81 -4.44 7.88
C ARG A 190 22.68 -5.73 7.05
N GLY A 191 21.77 -5.78 6.07
CA GLY A 191 21.50 -6.94 5.21
C GLY A 191 22.00 -6.85 3.76
N ARG A 192 22.80 -5.85 3.39
CA ARG A 192 23.19 -5.58 1.99
C ARG A 192 24.05 -6.71 1.37
N HIS A 193 23.47 -7.46 0.42
CA HIS A 193 24.18 -8.07 -0.70
C HIS A 193 23.57 -7.56 -2.01
N GLY A 194 24.43 -7.26 -2.98
CA GLY A 194 24.18 -6.39 -4.13
C GLY A 194 22.96 -6.74 -4.99
N GLY A 195 22.16 -5.69 -5.26
CA GLY A 195 20.99 -5.64 -6.13
C GLY A 195 20.25 -4.35 -5.75
N GLY A 196 20.04 -3.44 -6.71
CA GLY A 196 19.40 -2.15 -6.42
C GLY A 196 17.89 -2.32 -6.33
N TRP A 197 17.39 -2.67 -5.14
CA TRP A 197 15.96 -2.72 -4.84
C TRP A 197 15.47 -1.29 -4.59
N LYS A 198 14.42 -0.84 -5.30
CA LYS A 198 13.86 0.51 -5.16
C LYS A 198 12.44 0.38 -4.61
N GLN A 199 12.25 0.72 -3.34
CA GLN A 199 10.90 0.84 -2.78
C GLN A 199 10.36 2.23 -3.12
N GLU A 200 9.21 2.31 -3.76
CA GLU A 200 8.51 3.57 -3.97
C GLU A 200 7.18 3.58 -3.19
N PRO A 201 6.89 4.66 -2.42
CA PRO A 201 5.61 4.78 -1.76
C PRO A 201 4.52 5.02 -2.80
N GLN A 202 3.46 4.22 -2.72
CA GLN A 202 2.28 4.31 -3.55
C GLN A 202 1.08 4.76 -2.72
N LEU A 203 0.15 5.43 -3.39
CA LEU A 203 -1.12 5.85 -2.82
C LEU A 203 -2.22 5.37 -3.76
N THR A 204 -3.15 4.59 -3.24
CA THR A 204 -4.39 4.24 -3.95
C THR A 204 -5.60 4.79 -3.20
N ALA A 205 -6.70 5.02 -3.91
CA ALA A 205 -7.93 5.56 -3.32
C ALA A 205 -9.17 5.07 -4.04
N SER A 206 -10.29 5.06 -3.33
CA SER A 206 -11.61 4.79 -3.90
C SER A 206 -12.06 5.88 -4.87
N GLU A 207 -11.59 7.12 -4.70
CA GLU A 207 -11.89 8.27 -5.56
C GLU A 207 -10.64 9.17 -5.69
N PRO A 208 -10.40 9.82 -6.84
CA PRO A 208 -9.26 10.71 -7.02
C PRO A 208 -9.46 12.03 -6.28
N PHE A 209 -8.37 12.61 -5.79
CA PHE A 209 -8.37 13.91 -5.11
C PHE A 209 -7.05 14.66 -5.31
N ASP A 210 -7.04 15.97 -5.09
CA ASP A 210 -5.78 16.72 -5.11
C ASP A 210 -4.97 16.44 -3.83
N VAL A 211 -3.88 15.69 -4.00
CA VAL A 211 -3.03 15.21 -2.89
C VAL A 211 -2.36 16.34 -2.13
N PHE A 212 -2.15 17.52 -2.73
CA PHE A 212 -1.49 18.66 -2.10
C PHE A 212 -2.46 19.64 -1.45
N THR A 213 -3.77 19.45 -1.61
CA THR A 213 -4.79 20.28 -0.93
C THR A 213 -5.61 19.48 0.07
N LYS A 214 -5.82 18.17 -0.16
CA LYS A 214 -6.50 17.30 0.80
C LYS A 214 -5.66 17.13 2.07
N ARG A 215 -6.22 17.56 3.21
CA ARG A 215 -5.60 17.40 4.52
C ARG A 215 -5.59 15.94 4.95
N PHE A 216 -4.44 15.47 5.42
CA PHE A 216 -4.36 14.19 6.08
C PHE A 216 -4.94 14.29 7.50
N SER A 217 -5.82 13.35 7.85
CA SER A 217 -6.43 13.21 9.16
C SER A 217 -6.77 11.74 9.37
N LEU A 218 -6.34 11.19 10.51
CA LEU A 218 -6.75 9.90 11.03
C LEU A 218 -7.82 10.10 12.10
#